data_AF-A0A354HPY3-F1
#
_entry.id   AF-A0A354HPY3-F1
#
_cell.length_a   1.000
_cell.length_b   1.000
_cell.length_c   1.000
_cell.angle_alpha   90.00
_cell.angle_beta   90.00
_cell.angle_gamma   90.00
#
_symmetry.space_group_name_H-M   'P 1'
#
loop_
_entity.id
_entity.type
_entity.pdbx_description
1 polymer ?
#
loop_
_entity_poly.entity_id
_entity_poly.type
_entity_poly.pdbx_seq_one_letter_code
_entity_poly.pdbx_strand_id
1 'polypeptide(L)' 'GFLVPCYIAEGKTQLIIAVGCTGGKHRSVTIANILATFFTDLGQNVSTLHRDMDKS' A
#
# COMPACT_ATOMS: atom_id res chain seq x y z
N GLY A 1 15.73 11.75 -0.05
CA GLY A 1 15.46 11.02 1.20
C GLY A 1 14.26 10.13 1.02
N PHE A 2 14.17 9.01 1.75
CA PHE A 2 12.98 8.16 1.75
C PHE A 2 11.84 8.86 2.52
N LEU A 3 10.63 8.88 1.95
CA LEU A 3 9.48 9.58 2.53
C LEU A 3 8.94 8.89 3.79
N VAL A 4 9.03 7.57 3.88
CA VAL A 4 8.43 6.78 4.97
C VAL A 4 8.99 7.15 6.35
N PRO A 5 10.32 7.21 6.55
CA PRO A 5 10.89 7.71 7.81
C PRO A 5 10.46 9.15 8.16
N CYS A 6 10.29 10.02 7.16
CA CYS A 6 9.80 11.39 7.40
C CYS A 6 8.35 11.41 7.88
N TYR A 7 7.47 10.57 7.32
CA TYR A 7 6.09 10.44 7.79
C TYR A 7 6.01 9.92 9.23
N ILE A 8 6.90 9.00 9.60
CA ILE A 8 7.04 8.50 10.98
C ILE A 8 7.52 9.62 11.90
N ALA A 9 8.56 10.36 11.51
CA ALA A 9 9.12 11.46 12.30
C ALA A 9 8.13 12.63 12.48
N GLU A 10 7.28 12.90 11.48
CA GLU A 10 6.18 13.86 11.56
C GLU A 10 5.03 13.40 12.49
N GLY A 11 5.06 12.15 12.98
CA GLY A 11 4.03 11.61 13.86
C GLY A 11 2.70 11.32 13.16
N LYS A 12 2.71 11.14 11.83
CA LYS A 12 1.49 10.76 11.09
C LYS A 12 1.07 9.34 11.49
N THR A 13 -0.20 9.22 11.87
CA THR A 13 -0.78 7.95 12.32
C THR A 13 -1.04 6.97 11.19
N GLN A 14 -1.14 7.45 9.94
CA GLN A 14 -1.40 6.62 8.77
C GLN A 14 -0.70 7.17 7.52
N LEU A 15 -0.27 6.25 6.65
CA LEU A 15 0.19 6.50 5.30
C LEU A 15 -0.64 5.66 4.34
N ILE A 16 -1.38 6.31 3.43
CA ILE A 16 -2.19 5.62 2.43
C ILE A 16 -1.44 5.63 1.09
N ILE A 17 -1.22 4.45 0.51
CA ILE A 17 -0.59 4.27 -0.80
C ILE A 17 -1.63 3.69 -1.76
N ALA A 18 -2.02 4.46 -2.77
CA ALA A 18 -2.98 4.03 -3.79
C ALA A 18 -2.25 3.58 -5.07
N VAL A 19 -2.59 2.39 -5.56
CA VAL A 19 -2.03 1.84 -6.81
C VAL A 19 -3.16 1.53 -7.78
N GLY A 20 -3.11 2.14 -8.97
CA GLY A 20 -4.13 1.99 -10.01
C GLY A 20 -3.60 1.29 -11.27
N CYS A 21 -4.45 0.47 -11.89
CA CYS A 21 -4.29 0.05 -13.27
C CYS A 21 -5.64 0.19 -13.98
N THR A 22 -5.67 0.14 -15.31
CA THR A 22 -6.90 0.42 -16.10
C THR A 22 -8.12 -0.36 -15.61
N GLY A 23 -7.97 -1.65 -15.30
CA GLY A 23 -9.06 -2.50 -14.85
C GLY A 23 -9.09 -2.77 -13.33
N GLY A 24 -8.18 -2.22 -12.55
CA GLY A 24 -8.14 -2.38 -11.08
C GLY A 24 -7.90 -3.81 -10.53
N LYS A 25 -7.84 -4.84 -11.38
CA LYS A 25 -7.91 -6.27 -10.97
C LYS A 25 -6.60 -7.07 -11.09
N HIS A 26 -5.64 -6.63 -11.89
CA HIS A 26 -4.41 -7.40 -12.17
C HIS A 26 -3.17 -6.71 -11.62
N ARG A 27 -2.64 -5.72 -12.35
CA ARG A 27 -1.36 -5.07 -12.03
C ARG A 27 -1.40 -4.30 -10.71
N SER A 28 -2.49 -3.57 -10.45
CA SER A 28 -2.66 -2.82 -9.20
C SER A 28 -2.68 -3.72 -7.98
N VAL A 29 -3.36 -4.88 -8.07
CA VAL A 29 -3.46 -5.87 -6.99
C VAL A 29 -2.09 -6.46 -6.68
N THR A 30 -1.36 -6.90 -7.71
CA THR A 30 -0.02 -7.48 -7.54
C THR A 30 0.94 -6.49 -6.88
N ILE A 31 0.99 -5.24 -7.37
CA ILE A 31 1.90 -4.22 -6.83
C ILE A 31 1.51 -3.86 -5.39
N ALA A 32 0.22 -3.73 -5.08
CA ALA A 32 -0.24 -3.47 -3.72
C ALA A 32 0.20 -4.57 -2.74
N ASN A 33 0.12 -5.84 -3.15
CA ASN A 33 0.57 -6.96 -2.33
C ASN A 33 2.09 -6.98 -2.13
N ILE A 34 2.87 -6.69 -3.17
CA ILE A 34 4.34 -6.59 -3.05
C ILE A 34 4.72 -5.48 -2.06
N LEU A 35 4.08 -4.32 -2.15
CA LEU A 35 4.30 -3.21 -1.21
C LEU A 35 3.91 -3.61 0.22
N ALA A 36 2.81 -4.34 0.38
CA ALA A 36 2.40 -4.82 1.69
C ALA A 36 3.45 -5.73 2.33
N THR A 37 3.92 -6.74 1.59
CA THR A 37 5.00 -7.61 2.04
C THR A 37 6.25 -6.82 2.40
N PHE A 38 6.69 -5.90 1.53
CA PHE A 38 7.86 -5.06 1.79
C PHE A 38 7.76 -4.28 3.11
N PHE A 39 6.61 -3.66 3.38
CA PHE A 39 6.42 -2.89 4.62
C PHE A 39 6.21 -3.78 5.84
N THR A 40 5.59 -4.95 5.69
CA THR A 40 5.49 -5.95 6.76
C THR A 40 6.88 -6.48 7.15
N ASP A 41 7.74 -6.75 6.18
CA ASP A 41 9.13 -7.20 6.42
C ASP A 41 9.98 -6.13 7.12
N LEU A 42 9.63 -4.85 6.93
CA LEU A 42 10.18 -3.70 7.67
C LEU A 42 9.53 -3.49 9.05
N GLY A 43 8.70 -4.43 9.51
CA GLY A 43 8.05 -4.40 10.82
C GLY A 43 6.90 -3.39 10.95
N GLN A 44 6.38 -2.86 9.84
CA GLN A 44 5.27 -1.92 9.86
C GLN A 44 3.92 -2.66 9.93
N ASN A 45 2.92 -2.04 10.55
CA ASN A 45 1.55 -2.52 10.48
C ASN A 45 0.92 -2.08 9.16
N VAL A 46 0.47 -3.04 8.34
CA VAL A 46 -0.02 -2.78 6.99
C VAL A 46 -1.36 -3.47 6.77
N SER A 47 -2.29 -2.77 6.11
CA SER A 47 -3.56 -3.31 5.64
C SER A 47 -3.71 -3.02 4.15
N THR A 48 -4.23 -3.99 3.38
CA THR A 48 -4.47 -3.85 1.92
C THR A 48 -5.96 -3.80 1.62
N LEU A 49 -6.35 -2.94 0.67
CA LEU A 49 -7.72 -2.84 0.15
C LEU A 49 -7.70 -2.89 -1.39
N HIS A 50 -8.47 -3.80 -1.99
CA HIS A 50 -8.58 -3.94 -3.45
C HIS A 50 -9.97 -3.55 -3.94
N ARG A 51 -10.18 -2.25 -4.14
CA ARG A 51 -11.50 -1.65 -4.44
C ARG A 51 -12.30 -2.33 -5.55
N ASP A 52 -11.63 -2.74 -6.63
CA ASP A 52 -12.29 -3.26 -7.83
C ASP A 52 -12.27 -4.80 -7.89
N MET A 53 -11.75 -5.51 -6.87
CA MET A 53 -11.81 -6.96 -6.80
C MET A 53 -13.21 -7.49 -6.51
N ASP A 54 -13.98 -6.82 -5.66
CA ASP A 54 -15.34 -7.24 -5.26
C ASP A 54 -16.45 -6.81 -6.24
N LYS A 55 -16.09 -6.10 -7.32
CA LYS A 55 -17.04 -5.71 -8.37
C LYS A 55 -17.19 -6.87 -9.36
N SER A 56 -18.22 -7.67 -9.12
CA SER A 56 -18.76 -8.70 -10.01
C SER A 56 -19.71 -8.10 -11.03
#